data_AF-A0A7V2U0L9-F1
#
_entry.id   AF-A0A7V2U0L9-F1
#
_cell.length_a   1.000
_cell.length_b   1.000
_cell.length_c   1.000
_cell.angle_alpha   90.00
_cell.angle_beta   90.00
_cell.angle_gamma   90.00
#
_symmetry.space_group_name_H-M   'P 1'
#
loop_
_entity.id
_entity.type
_entity.pdbx_description
1 polymer ?
#
loop_
_entity_poly.entity_id
_entity_poly.type
_entity_poly.pdbx_seq_one_letter_code
_entity_poly.pdbx_strand_id
1 'polypeptide(L)' 'KKEIPKPDCDTKEIDANIKLAESLGITGTPALVLPDGRVHTGMMPAKQLIDFINGVPKPKPESK' A
#
# COMPACT_ATOMS: atom_id res chain seq x y z
N LYS A 1 2.60 3.47 -35.22
CA LYS A 1 2.89 3.34 -33.77
C LYS A 1 4.16 4.13 -33.49
N LYS A 2 4.19 5.00 -32.47
CA LYS A 2 5.45 5.58 -31.98
C LYS A 2 6.11 4.56 -31.06
N GLU A 3 7.41 4.33 -31.22
CA GLU A 3 8.17 3.48 -30.29
C GLU A 3 8.37 4.21 -28.96
N ILE A 4 8.20 3.47 -27.87
CA ILE A 4 8.49 3.98 -26.53
C ILE A 4 9.99 3.79 -26.29
N PRO A 5 10.74 4.86 -25.97
CA PRO A 5 12.17 4.75 -25.71
C PRO A 5 12.43 3.84 -24.50
N LYS A 6 13.55 3.13 -24.54
CA LYS A 6 14.00 2.31 -23.41
C LYS A 6 14.41 3.22 -22.24
N PRO A 7 14.13 2.82 -20.99
CA PRO A 7 14.60 3.54 -19.82
C PRO A 7 16.13 3.46 -19.68
N ASP A 8 16.72 4.46 -19.04
CA ASP A 8 18.17 4.60 -18.86
C ASP A 8 18.73 3.79 -17.68
N CYS A 9 17.86 3.24 -16.81
CA CYS A 9 18.25 2.50 -15.62
C CYS A 9 17.68 1.07 -15.58
N ASP A 10 18.37 0.22 -14.81
CA ASP A 10 17.85 -1.09 -14.42
C ASP A 10 16.72 -0.93 -13.38
N THR A 11 15.86 -1.93 -13.25
CA THR A 11 14.67 -1.91 -12.39
C THR A 11 14.56 -3.15 -11.49
N LYS A 12 15.67 -3.83 -11.19
CA LYS A 12 15.71 -5.01 -10.30
C LYS A 12 15.09 -4.76 -8.93
N GLU A 13 15.15 -3.52 -8.46
CA GLU A 13 14.56 -3.07 -7.20
C GLU A 13 13.03 -3.19 -7.21
N ILE A 14 12.39 -3.06 -8.38
CA ILE A 14 10.95 -3.25 -8.52
C ILE A 14 10.59 -4.72 -8.28
N ASP A 15 11.34 -5.66 -8.86
CA ASP A 15 11.14 -7.09 -8.63
C ASP A 15 11.40 -7.47 -7.16
N ALA A 16 12.39 -6.84 -6.53
CA ALA A 16 12.66 -7.02 -5.10
C ALA A 16 11.49 -6.52 -4.23
N ASN A 17 10.91 -5.36 -4.57
CA ASN A 17 9.74 -4.82 -3.87
C ASN A 17 8.50 -5.72 -4.04
N ILE A 18 8.28 -6.28 -5.23
CA ILE A 18 7.17 -7.22 -5.48
C ILE A 18 7.33 -8.48 -4.62
N LYS A 19 8.52 -9.09 -4.60
CA LYS A 19 8.79 -10.26 -3.74
C LYS A 19 8.62 -9.98 -2.26
N LEU A 20 9.04 -8.79 -1.81
CA LEU A 20 8.82 -8.36 -0.44
C LEU A 20 7.31 -8.26 -0.14
N ALA A 21 6.54 -7.62 -1.02
CA ALA A 21 5.10 -7.49 -0.88
C ALA A 21 4.41 -8.88 -0.78
N GLU A 22 4.80 -9.83 -1.64
CA GLU A 22 4.32 -11.22 -1.59
C GLU A 22 4.63 -11.88 -0.24
N SER A 23 5.85 -11.72 0.28
CA SER A 23 6.26 -12.27 1.57
C SER A 23 5.50 -11.68 2.77
N LEU A 24 5.01 -10.44 2.64
CA LEU A 24 4.17 -9.76 3.62
C LEU A 24 2.68 -10.09 3.47
N GLY A 25 2.30 -10.95 2.52
CA GLY A 25 0.92 -11.32 2.24
C GLY A 25 0.11 -10.21 1.55
N ILE A 26 0.77 -9.23 0.92
CA ILE A 26 0.11 -8.16 0.17
C ILE A 26 -0.33 -8.74 -1.18
N THR A 27 -1.63 -8.77 -1.43
CA THR A 27 -2.24 -9.39 -2.62
C THR A 27 -2.78 -8.40 -3.64
N GLY A 28 -2.75 -7.09 -3.33
CA GLY A 28 -3.33 -6.07 -4.18
C GLY A 28 -2.94 -4.66 -3.76
N THR A 29 -3.30 -3.69 -4.62
CA THR A 29 -3.00 -2.27 -4.44
C THR A 29 -4.29 -1.45 -4.31
N PRO A 30 -4.26 -0.31 -3.59
CA PRO A 30 -3.15 0.15 -2.75
C PRO A 30 -3.00 -0.69 -1.47
N ALA A 31 -1.80 -0.72 -0.90
CA ALA A 31 -1.50 -1.32 0.40
C ALA A 31 -0.66 -0.37 1.23
N LEU A 32 -1.00 -0.20 2.50
CA LEU A 32 -0.33 0.69 3.45
C LEU A 32 0.43 -0.16 4.47
N VAL A 33 1.69 0.18 4.71
CA VAL A 33 2.54 -0.42 5.75
C VAL A 33 2.98 0.70 6.69
N LEU A 34 2.60 0.62 7.96
CA LEU A 34 2.91 1.65 8.96
C LEU A 34 4.26 1.35 9.66
N PRO A 35 4.91 2.36 10.29
CA PRO A 35 6.19 2.17 10.97
C PRO A 35 6.19 1.14 12.11
N ASP A 36 5.02 0.83 12.67
CA ASP A 36 4.83 -0.18 13.71
C ASP A 36 4.53 -1.59 13.16
N GLY A 37 4.61 -1.78 11.84
CA GLY A 37 4.38 -3.07 11.19
C GLY A 37 2.91 -3.38 10.90
N ARG A 38 1.96 -2.49 11.24
CA ARG A 38 0.56 -2.67 10.83
C ARG A 38 0.43 -2.55 9.31
N VAL A 39 -0.32 -3.48 8.71
CA VAL A 39 -0.64 -3.48 7.28
C VAL A 39 -2.13 -3.25 7.06
N HIS A 40 -2.47 -2.37 6.12
CA HIS A 40 -3.84 -2.17 5.64
C HIS A 40 -3.90 -2.35 4.12
N THR A 41 -4.68 -3.33 3.66
CA THR A 41 -4.90 -3.57 2.24
C THR A 41 -6.16 -2.86 1.76
N GLY A 42 -6.08 -2.22 0.59
CA GLY A 42 -7.18 -1.50 -0.03
C GLY A 42 -7.13 0.02 0.15
N MET A 43 -8.03 0.68 -0.56
CA MET A 43 -8.16 2.14 -0.56
C MET A 43 -8.73 2.63 0.79
N MET A 44 -8.20 3.74 1.28
CA MET A 44 -8.67 4.41 2.49
C MET A 44 -8.91 5.91 2.21
N PRO A 45 -10.09 6.46 2.53
CA PRO A 45 -10.34 7.90 2.42
C PRO A 45 -9.40 8.73 3.31
N ALA A 46 -9.06 9.94 2.88
CA ALA A 46 -8.05 10.78 3.54
C ALA A 46 -8.30 10.98 5.05
N LYS A 47 -9.54 11.27 5.46
CA LYS A 47 -9.88 11.43 6.89
C LYS A 47 -9.58 10.15 7.69
N GLN A 48 -9.98 8.99 7.16
CA GLN A 48 -9.74 7.71 7.83
C GLN A 48 -8.25 7.35 7.87
N LEU A 49 -7.49 7.73 6.83
CA LEU A 49 -6.03 7.56 6.80
C LEU A 49 -5.33 8.38 7.87
N ILE A 50 -5.71 9.64 8.04
CA ILE A 50 -5.18 10.52 9.09
C ILE A 50 -5.50 9.94 10.48
N ASP A 51 -6.75 9.52 10.70
CA ASP A 51 -7.18 8.89 11.96
C ASP A 51 -6.39 7.59 12.23
N PHE A 52 -6.16 6.77 11.20
CA PHE A 52 -5.40 5.53 11.30
C PHE A 52 -3.93 5.75 11.64
N ILE A 53 -3.30 6.76 11.03
CA ILE A 53 -1.92 7.19 11.33
C ILE A 53 -1.81 7.68 12.78
N ASN A 54 -2.79 8.48 13.24
CA ASN A 54 -2.81 9.04 14.59
C ASN A 54 -3.22 8.03 15.68
N GLY A 55 -3.52 6.78 15.31
CA GLY A 55 -3.95 5.76 16.27
C GLY A 55 -5.34 6.01 16.86
N VAL A 56 -6.17 6.82 16.20
CA VAL A 56 -7.55 7.07 16.63
C VAL A 56 -8.33 5.75 16.46
N PRO A 57 -9.03 5.27 17.49
CA PRO A 57 -9.84 4.06 17.38
C PRO A 57 -10.86 4.20 16.25
N LYS A 58 -11.00 3.17 15.41
CA LYS A 58 -12.06 3.14 14.39
C LYS A 58 -13.41 3.31 15.10
N PRO A 59 -14.30 4.20 14.61
CA PRO A 59 -15.67 4.22 15.09
C PRO A 59 -16.27 2.83 14.89
N LYS A 60 -16.96 2.31 15.92
CA LYS A 60 -17.66 1.03 15.81
C LYS A 60 -18.62 1.12 14.62
N PRO A 61 -18.71 0.08 13.78
CA PRO A 61 -19.74 0.05 12.76
C PRO A 61 -21.10 0.21 13.46
N GLU A 62 -21.84 1.25 13.08
CA GLU A 62 -23.22 1.40 13.53
C GLU A 62 -23.96 0.14 13.10
N SER A 63 -24.49 -0.58 14.10
CA SER A 63 -25.36 -1.73 13.86
C SER A 63 -26.58 -1.19 13.11
N LYS A 64 -26.78 -1.63 11.87
CA LYS A 64 -28.02 -1.38 11.14
C LYS A 64 -29.20 -2.00 11.86
#